data_AF-A0A927U972-F1
#
_entry.id   AF-A0A927U972-F1
#
_cell.length_a   1.000
_cell.length_b   1.000
_cell.length_c   1.000
_cell.angle_alpha   90.00
_cell.angle_beta   90.00
_cell.angle_gamma   90.00
#
_symmetry.space_group_name_H-M   'P 1'
#
loop_
_entity.id
_entity.type
_entity.pdbx_description
1 polymer ?
#
loop_
_entity_poly.entity_id
_entity_poly.type
_entity_poly.pdbx_seq_one_letter_code
_entity_poly.pdbx_strand_id
1 'polypeptide(L)'
;MSEISYLQNRISQLEDEIRKLEKERSNGEELIEDVTIKKNRNLEEMQRRRNTVRRIDDLRSSAPYADTVISRLLDVYNDNRGGELDSNAQDIINKAHDRINAINYEIQCKRDEIASCYARIEAIRAEEERERNEQSKA
;
A
#
# COMPACT_ATOMS: atom_id res chain seq x y z
N MET A 1 -28.29 29.45 9.67
CA MET A 1 -27.14 28.93 8.91
C MET A 1 -27.68 28.56 7.53
N SER A 2 -27.12 29.08 6.42
CA SER A 2 -27.66 28.82 5.07
C SER A 2 -27.32 27.40 4.60
N GLU A 3 -28.15 26.83 3.72
CA GLU A 3 -27.90 25.52 3.11
C GLU A 3 -26.55 25.48 2.37
N ILE A 4 -26.19 26.58 1.70
CA ILE A 4 -24.86 26.74 1.07
C ILE A 4 -23.73 26.62 2.10
N SER A 5 -23.84 27.28 3.26
CA SER A 5 -22.79 27.21 4.29
C SER A 5 -22.65 25.81 4.87
N TYR A 6 -23.75 25.07 5.03
CA TYR A 6 -23.72 23.67 5.44
C TYR A 6 -23.00 22.80 4.42
N LEU A 7 -23.32 22.94 3.12
CA LEU A 7 -22.68 22.18 2.04
C LEU A 7 -21.19 22.50 1.91
N GLN A 8 -20.80 23.78 2.07
CA GLN A 8 -19.39 24.19 2.09
C GLN A 8 -18.62 23.55 3.25
N ASN A 9 -19.21 23.52 4.45
CA ASN A 9 -18.60 22.83 5.59
C ASN A 9 -18.46 21.33 5.33
N ARG A 10 -19.46 20.69 4.70
CA ARG A 10 -19.40 19.28 4.34
C ARG A 10 -18.28 18.99 3.33
N ILE A 11 -18.12 19.85 2.31
CA ILE A 11 -17.02 19.75 1.35
C ILE A 11 -15.67 19.81 2.07
N SER A 12 -15.46 20.79 2.97
CA SER A 12 -14.20 20.89 3.71
C SER A 12 -13.92 19.65 4.58
N GLN A 13 -14.94 19.06 5.20
CA GLN A 13 -14.79 17.80 5.95
C GLN A 13 -14.37 16.64 5.03
N LEU A 14 -15.01 16.52 3.86
CA LEU A 14 -14.68 15.48 2.90
C LEU A 14 -13.25 15.65 2.34
N GLU A 15 -12.81 16.88 2.10
CA GLU A 15 -11.43 17.19 1.70
C GLU A 15 -10.41 16.80 2.78
N ASP A 16 -10.71 17.05 4.06
CA ASP A 16 -9.89 16.61 5.19
C ASP A 16 -9.81 15.08 5.29
N GLU A 17 -10.93 14.39 5.09
CA GLU A 17 -10.97 12.93 5.08
C GLU A 17 -10.17 12.35 3.92
N ILE A 18 -10.29 12.92 2.71
CA ILE A 18 -9.48 12.53 1.54
C ILE A 18 -8.00 12.71 1.84
N ARG A 19 -7.58 13.84 2.44
CA ARG A 19 -6.17 14.06 2.80
C ARG A 19 -5.62 13.00 3.75
N LYS A 20 -6.43 12.54 4.72
CA LYS A 20 -6.03 11.46 5.65
C LYS A 20 -5.88 10.13 4.91
N LEU A 21 -6.82 9.82 4.02
CA LEU A 21 -6.81 8.62 3.19
C LEU A 21 -5.62 8.60 2.22
N GLU A 22 -5.29 9.73 1.59
CA GLU A 22 -4.12 9.86 0.70
C GLU A 22 -2.80 9.61 1.47
N LYS A 23 -2.70 10.10 2.71
CA LYS A 23 -1.56 9.80 3.58
C LYS A 23 -1.47 8.30 3.91
N GLU A 24 -2.60 7.67 4.24
CA GLU A 24 -2.64 6.24 4.51
C GLU A 24 -2.24 5.42 3.28
N ARG A 25 -2.71 5.81 2.08
CA ARG A 25 -2.30 5.19 0.82
C ARG A 25 -0.79 5.27 0.62
N SER A 26 -0.21 6.46 0.81
CA SER A 26 1.25 6.68 0.70
C SER A 26 2.03 5.76 1.65
N ASN A 27 1.60 5.64 2.91
CA ASN A 27 2.24 4.73 3.86
C ASN A 27 2.16 3.26 3.41
N GLY A 28 1.05 2.86 2.77
CA GLY A 28 0.89 1.53 2.20
C GLY A 28 1.85 1.28 1.02
N GLU A 29 2.04 2.27 0.17
CA GLU A 29 3.00 2.22 -0.95
C GLU A 29 4.45 2.09 -0.44
N GLU A 30 4.83 2.89 0.57
CA GLU A 30 6.15 2.80 1.24
C GLU A 30 6.36 1.42 1.88
N LEU A 31 5.34 0.85 2.54
CA LEU A 31 5.43 -0.49 3.13
C LEU A 31 5.70 -1.56 2.06
N ILE A 32 5.02 -1.49 0.91
CA ILE A 32 5.21 -2.43 -0.19
C ILE A 32 6.65 -2.35 -0.70
N GLU A 33 7.17 -1.15 -0.91
CA GLU A 33 8.55 -0.94 -1.34
C GLU A 33 9.55 -1.55 -0.35
N ASP A 34 9.42 -1.22 0.92
CA ASP A 34 10.29 -1.72 2.00
C ASP A 34 10.31 -3.24 2.10
N VAL A 35 9.12 -3.85 2.07
CA VAL A 35 8.98 -5.31 2.16
C VAL A 35 9.55 -5.97 0.90
N THR A 36 9.33 -5.39 -0.28
CA THR A 36 9.86 -5.90 -1.55
C THR A 36 11.39 -5.88 -1.57
N ILE A 37 12.01 -4.79 -1.10
CA ILE A 37 13.48 -4.69 -0.98
C ILE A 37 14.03 -5.77 -0.04
N LYS A 38 13.42 -5.95 1.13
CA LYS A 38 13.86 -6.98 2.10
C LYS A 38 13.67 -8.39 1.54
N LYS A 39 12.56 -8.66 0.86
CA LYS A 39 12.28 -9.93 0.18
C LYS A 39 13.38 -10.25 -0.84
N ASN A 40 13.73 -9.30 -1.70
CA ASN A 40 14.77 -9.47 -2.71
C ASN A 40 16.16 -9.72 -2.10
N ARG A 41 16.53 -8.98 -1.04
CA ARG A 41 17.78 -9.23 -0.30
C ARG A 41 17.84 -10.63 0.30
N ASN A 42 16.73 -11.10 0.88
CA ASN A 42 16.63 -12.44 1.43
C ASN A 42 16.78 -13.51 0.33
N LEU A 43 16.16 -13.30 -0.84
CA LEU A 43 16.31 -14.20 -1.99
C LEU A 43 17.77 -14.29 -2.46
N GLU A 44 18.46 -13.16 -2.57
CA GLU A 44 19.88 -13.11 -2.92
C GLU A 44 20.77 -13.81 -1.89
N GLU A 45 20.49 -13.64 -0.59
CA GLU A 45 21.21 -14.33 0.47
C GLU A 45 20.99 -15.85 0.40
N MET A 46 19.75 -16.30 0.20
CA MET A 46 19.42 -17.71 0.04
C MET A 46 20.13 -18.31 -1.18
N GLN A 47 20.20 -17.57 -2.29
CA GLN A 47 20.94 -18.01 -3.47
C GLN A 47 22.45 -18.09 -3.20
N ARG A 48 23.03 -17.12 -2.47
CA ARG A 48 24.43 -17.17 -2.03
C ARG A 48 24.72 -18.39 -1.13
N ARG A 49 23.83 -18.68 -0.18
CA ARG A 49 23.94 -19.86 0.69
C ARG A 49 23.87 -21.17 -0.11
N ARG A 50 22.92 -21.31 -1.04
CA ARG A 50 22.82 -22.49 -1.93
C ARG A 50 24.09 -22.69 -2.77
N ASN A 51 24.65 -21.61 -3.33
CA ASN A 51 25.91 -21.70 -4.08
C ASN A 51 27.09 -22.13 -3.19
N THR A 52 27.10 -21.69 -1.93
CA THR A 52 28.11 -22.09 -0.94
C THR A 52 27.97 -23.57 -0.58
N VAL A 53 26.75 -24.06 -0.35
CA VAL A 53 26.46 -25.49 -0.14
C VAL A 53 26.96 -26.34 -1.30
N ARG A 54 26.67 -25.96 -2.55
CA ARG A 54 27.19 -26.68 -3.74
C ARG A 54 28.71 -26.77 -3.75
N ARG A 55 29.41 -25.66 -3.45
CA ARG A 55 30.88 -25.65 -3.37
C ARG A 55 31.42 -26.54 -2.25
N ILE A 56 30.74 -26.58 -1.11
CA ILE A 56 31.08 -27.46 0.02
C ILE A 56 30.89 -28.93 -0.38
N ASP A 57 29.81 -29.25 -1.08
CA ASP A 57 29.56 -30.59 -1.63
C ASP A 57 30.61 -31.00 -2.69
N ASP A 58 31.02 -30.08 -3.57
CA ASP A 58 32.11 -30.31 -4.54
C ASP A 58 33.45 -30.58 -3.81
N LEU A 59 33.73 -29.85 -2.73
CA LEU A 59 34.91 -30.07 -1.89
C LEU A 59 34.88 -31.44 -1.19
N ARG A 60 33.70 -31.91 -0.78
CA ARG A 60 33.53 -33.25 -0.20
C ARG A 60 34.03 -34.35 -1.14
N SER A 61 33.75 -34.19 -2.42
CA SER A 61 34.16 -35.13 -3.47
C SER A 61 35.67 -35.14 -3.71
N SER A 62 36.38 -34.05 -3.37
CA SER A 62 37.83 -33.89 -3.60
C SER A 62 38.69 -34.00 -2.33
N ALA A 63 38.10 -33.86 -1.13
CA ALA A 63 38.80 -33.93 0.15
C ALA A 63 38.03 -34.78 1.20
N PRO A 64 37.97 -36.12 1.04
CA PRO A 64 37.21 -37.00 1.93
C PRO A 64 37.70 -37.00 3.39
N TYR A 65 38.97 -36.65 3.63
CA TYR A 65 39.56 -36.56 4.97
C TYR A 65 38.98 -35.40 5.80
N ALA A 66 38.33 -34.43 5.17
CA ALA A 66 37.72 -33.27 5.82
C ALA A 66 36.20 -33.43 6.06
N ASP A 67 35.66 -34.63 5.89
CA ASP A 67 34.20 -34.89 5.86
C ASP A 67 33.48 -34.35 7.10
N THR A 68 34.08 -34.52 8.30
CA THR A 68 33.50 -34.04 9.56
C THR A 68 33.37 -32.52 9.62
N VAL A 69 34.31 -31.78 9.01
CA VAL A 69 34.27 -30.31 8.94
C VAL A 69 33.25 -29.86 7.89
N ILE A 70 33.19 -30.56 6.76
CA ILE A 70 32.24 -30.33 5.67
C ILE A 70 30.79 -30.56 6.13
N SER A 71 30.51 -31.64 6.88
CA SER A 71 29.18 -31.90 7.44
C SER A 71 28.73 -30.79 8.40
N ARG A 72 29.62 -30.30 9.28
CA ARG A 72 29.31 -29.17 10.17
C ARG A 72 29.02 -27.88 9.39
N LEU A 73 29.75 -27.63 8.30
CA LEU A 73 29.50 -26.47 7.43
C LEU A 73 28.14 -26.60 6.72
N LEU A 74 27.78 -27.79 6.23
CA LEU A 74 26.48 -28.03 5.60
C LEU A 74 25.33 -27.82 6.59
N ASP A 75 25.45 -28.29 7.83
CA ASP A 75 24.41 -28.09 8.86
C ASP A 75 24.16 -26.60 9.16
N VAL A 76 25.21 -25.78 9.17
CA VAL A 76 25.10 -24.32 9.38
C VAL A 76 24.43 -23.62 8.19
N TYR A 77 24.69 -24.07 6.96
CA TYR A 77 24.16 -23.43 5.75
C TYR A 77 22.79 -23.99 5.31
N ASN A 78 22.41 -25.19 5.73
CA ASN A 78 21.15 -25.84 5.39
C ASN A 78 19.98 -25.52 6.33
N ASP A 79 20.18 -24.70 7.37
CA ASP A 79 19.10 -24.20 8.22
C ASP A 79 18.21 -23.22 7.40
N ASN A 80 17.35 -23.81 6.56
CA ASN A 80 16.58 -23.19 5.49
C ASN A 80 15.27 -22.61 6.01
N ARG A 81 15.34 -21.67 6.96
CA ARG A 81 14.17 -20.85 7.35
C ARG A 81 13.67 -19.90 6.25
N GLY A 82 14.23 -19.95 5.05
CA GLY A 82 13.95 -19.00 3.96
C GLY A 82 12.58 -19.13 3.30
N GLY A 83 11.97 -20.32 3.30
CA GLY A 83 10.67 -20.56 2.64
C GLY A 83 9.50 -19.87 3.33
N GLU A 84 9.45 -19.93 4.67
CA GLU A 84 8.38 -19.33 5.48
C GLU A 84 8.49 -17.78 5.54
N LEU A 85 9.71 -17.24 5.40
CA LEU A 85 9.93 -15.79 5.36
C LEU A 85 9.43 -15.16 4.05
N ASP A 86 9.50 -15.89 2.94
CA ASP A 86 9.14 -15.39 1.60
C ASP A 86 7.61 -15.37 1.38
N SER A 87 6.89 -16.38 1.89
CA SER A 87 5.42 -16.43 1.84
C SER A 87 4.78 -15.33 2.68
N ASN A 88 5.28 -15.11 3.89
CA ASN A 88 4.77 -14.06 4.80
C ASN A 88 4.98 -12.65 4.23
N ALA A 89 6.11 -12.41 3.55
CA ALA A 89 6.37 -11.14 2.89
C ALA A 89 5.39 -10.88 1.73
N GLN A 90 5.09 -11.90 0.93
CA GLN A 90 4.13 -11.77 -0.17
C GLN A 90 2.70 -11.51 0.34
N ASP A 91 2.30 -12.16 1.43
CA ASP A 91 0.98 -11.94 2.05
C ASP A 91 0.83 -10.51 2.57
N ILE A 92 1.88 -9.94 3.15
CA ILE A 92 1.89 -8.53 3.59
C ILE A 92 1.73 -7.58 2.41
N ILE A 93 2.46 -7.82 1.31
CA ILE A 93 2.35 -7.02 0.08
C ILE A 93 0.93 -7.09 -0.49
N ASN A 94 0.35 -8.28 -0.58
CA ASN A 94 -1.01 -8.47 -1.09
C ASN A 94 -2.04 -7.72 -0.24
N LYS A 95 -1.96 -7.84 1.09
CA LYS A 95 -2.84 -7.12 2.03
C LYS A 95 -2.69 -5.60 1.91
N ALA A 96 -1.48 -5.11 1.70
CA ALA A 96 -1.23 -3.67 1.49
C ALA A 96 -1.86 -3.19 0.18
N HIS A 97 -1.76 -3.96 -0.91
CA HIS A 97 -2.45 -3.66 -2.17
C HIS A 97 -3.98 -3.65 -2.02
N ASP A 98 -4.55 -4.63 -1.32
CA ASP A 98 -6.00 -4.67 -1.05
C ASP A 98 -6.45 -3.44 -0.28
N ARG A 99 -5.67 -3.01 0.72
CA ARG A 99 -5.97 -1.80 1.49
C ARG A 99 -5.88 -0.53 0.63
N ILE A 100 -4.85 -0.41 -0.21
CA ILE A 100 -4.70 0.70 -1.16
C ILE A 100 -5.89 0.78 -2.11
N ASN A 101 -6.34 -0.36 -2.63
CA ASN A 101 -7.51 -0.42 -3.53
C ASN A 101 -8.79 0.03 -2.81
N ALA A 102 -9.00 -0.42 -1.57
CA ALA A 102 -10.13 0.03 -0.76
C ALA A 102 -10.07 1.54 -0.48
N ILE A 103 -8.89 2.09 -0.16
CA ILE A 103 -8.69 3.52 0.04
C ILE A 103 -8.99 4.31 -1.23
N ASN A 104 -8.51 3.84 -2.40
CA ASN A 104 -8.76 4.50 -3.67
C ASN A 104 -10.25 4.56 -4.00
N TYR A 105 -10.98 3.47 -3.75
CA TYR A 105 -12.44 3.45 -3.89
C TYR A 105 -13.11 4.45 -2.93
N GLU A 106 -12.69 4.48 -1.67
CA GLU A 106 -13.24 5.39 -0.67
C GLU A 106 -13.00 6.87 -1.01
N ILE A 107 -11.80 7.21 -1.51
CA ILE A 107 -11.48 8.56 -2.01
C ILE A 107 -12.41 8.92 -3.17
N GLN A 108 -12.63 7.99 -4.10
CA GLN A 108 -13.50 8.24 -5.26
C GLN A 108 -14.93 8.55 -4.80
N CYS A 109 -15.51 7.74 -3.91
CA CYS A 109 -16.85 7.99 -3.38
C CYS A 109 -16.97 9.36 -2.72
N LYS A 110 -15.95 9.78 -1.95
CA LYS A 110 -15.93 11.11 -1.32
C LYS A 110 -15.83 12.24 -2.34
N ARG A 111 -15.06 12.05 -3.42
CA ARG A 111 -14.99 13.03 -4.53
C ARG A 111 -16.33 13.16 -5.26
N ASP A 112 -17.05 12.04 -5.43
CA ASP A 112 -18.39 12.06 -6.01
C ASP A 112 -19.39 12.82 -5.09
N GLU A 113 -19.28 12.63 -3.78
CA GLU A 113 -20.09 13.37 -2.80
C GLU A 113 -19.77 14.89 -2.82
N ILE A 114 -18.50 15.27 -2.92
CA ILE A 114 -18.08 16.67 -3.10
C ILE A 114 -18.70 17.25 -4.38
N ALA A 115 -18.65 16.53 -5.49
CA ALA A 115 -19.24 16.98 -6.76
C ALA A 115 -20.76 17.19 -6.63
N SER A 116 -21.46 16.30 -5.91
CA SER A 116 -22.88 16.43 -5.61
C SER A 116 -23.17 17.68 -4.76
N CYS A 117 -22.35 17.96 -3.75
CA CYS A 117 -22.47 19.16 -2.92
C CYS A 117 -22.30 20.44 -3.76
N TYR A 118 -21.31 20.49 -4.65
CA TYR A 118 -21.12 21.64 -5.55
C TYR A 118 -22.31 21.83 -6.50
N ALA A 119 -22.83 20.75 -7.09
CA ALA A 119 -24.00 20.82 -7.96
C ALA A 119 -25.23 21.38 -7.22
N ARG A 120 -25.42 20.99 -5.94
CA ARG A 120 -26.50 21.52 -5.11
C ARG A 120 -26.32 22.99 -4.77
N ILE A 121 -25.10 23.44 -4.46
CA ILE A 121 -24.79 24.86 -4.23
C ILE A 121 -25.14 25.69 -5.47
N GLU A 122 -24.74 25.25 -6.65
CA GLU A 122 -25.05 25.96 -7.89
C GLU A 122 -26.55 26.01 -8.18
N ALA A 123 -27.29 24.93 -7.91
CA ALA A 123 -28.75 24.93 -8.04
C ALA A 123 -29.43 25.94 -7.09
N ILE A 124 -28.96 26.04 -5.84
CA ILE A 124 -29.49 27.03 -4.88
C ILE A 124 -29.21 28.45 -5.36
N ARG A 125 -27.97 28.73 -5.82
CA ARG A 125 -27.60 30.06 -6.34
C ARG A 125 -28.44 30.46 -7.55
N ALA A 126 -28.71 29.53 -8.45
CA ALA A 126 -29.53 29.78 -9.62
C ALA A 126 -30.99 30.10 -9.24
N GLU A 127 -31.52 29.46 -8.21
CA GLU A 127 -32.89 29.72 -7.73
C GLU A 127 -32.97 31.08 -7.02
N GLU A 128 -32.03 31.39 -6.12
CA GLU A 128 -31.96 32.69 -5.45
C GLU A 128 -31.86 33.86 -6.45
N GLU A 129 -31.18 33.65 -7.58
CA GLU A 129 -31.06 34.65 -8.65
C GLU A 129 -32.39 34.83 -9.42
N ARG A 130 -33.14 33.75 -9.66
CA ARG A 130 -34.48 33.84 -10.28
C ARG A 130 -35.44 34.61 -9.38
N GLU A 131 -35.49 34.27 -8.10
CA GLU A 131 -36.36 34.93 -7.13
C GLU A 131 -36.07 36.44 -7.02
N ARG A 132 -34.78 36.84 -7.01
CA ARG A 132 -34.40 38.27 -7.04
C ARG A 132 -34.85 38.99 -8.30
N ASN A 133 -34.72 38.34 -9.45
CA ASN A 133 -35.11 38.92 -10.74
C ASN A 133 -36.63 39.06 -10.88
N GLU A 134 -37.41 38.17 -10.25
CA GLU A 134 -38.88 38.27 -10.18
C GLU A 134 -39.31 39.39 -9.23
N GLN A 135 -38.69 39.49 -8.05
CA GLN A 135 -38.95 40.57 -7.09
C GLN A 135 -38.58 41.96 -7.61
N SER A 136 -37.58 42.07 -8.50
CA SER A 136 -37.16 43.34 -9.10
C SER A 136 -38.05 43.80 -10.27
N LYS A 137 -38.94 42.94 -10.75
CA LYS A 137 -39.88 43.22 -11.86
C LYS A 137 -41.32 43.46 -11.38
N ALA A 138 -41.62 43.14 -10.13
CA ALA A 138 -42.90 43.40 -9.47
C ALA A 138 -42.90 44.80 -8.82
#